data_AF-A0A4P9Z430-F1
#
_entry.id   AF-A0A4P9Z430-F1
#
_cell.length_a   1.000
_cell.length_b   1.000
_cell.length_c   1.000
_cell.angle_alpha   90.00
_cell.angle_beta   90.00
_cell.angle_gamma   90.00
#
_symmetry.space_group_name_H-M   'P 1'
#
loop_
_entity.id
_entity.type
_entity.pdbx_description
1 polymer ?
#
loop_
_entity_poly.entity_id
_entity_poly.type
_entity_poly.pdbx_seq_one_letter_code
_entity_poly.pdbx_strand_id
1 'polypeptide(L)'
;MARAGDVFAGVGPFAVPAAKRGNVVYANDLNPESYKYLNENRELNKVTDTLHTFNLDGREFIRRSFTYLGVADRKAGVPFRPFEHVAMNLPATAIEFVDAFRGILIGMADDPEDGPEHLDTTVHCYCFSKSDDPEADVVERIGAVLQEPLKPGTYSVFHVRRVAPNKVMLCVSFRLSRSVAFARRKRKGDEDVGDDADESKRART
;
A
#
# COMPACT_ATOMS: atom_id res chain seq x y z
N MET A 1 7.96 -15.41 -12.45
CA MET A 1 6.54 -14.98 -12.33
C MET A 1 6.48 -13.77 -11.44
N ALA A 2 5.83 -12.68 -11.87
CA ALA A 2 5.70 -11.50 -11.02
C ALA A 2 4.70 -11.75 -9.87
N ARG A 3 4.86 -11.03 -8.76
CA ARG A 3 3.88 -10.97 -7.67
C ARG A 3 3.17 -9.63 -7.70
N ALA A 4 1.84 -9.64 -7.72
CA ALA A 4 1.04 -8.42 -7.71
C ALA A 4 -0.04 -8.42 -6.62
N GLY A 5 -0.30 -7.26 -6.03
CA GLY A 5 -1.42 -7.00 -5.13
C GLY A 5 -2.46 -6.08 -5.78
N ASP A 6 -3.74 -6.38 -5.62
CA ASP A 6 -4.86 -5.51 -6.01
C ASP A 6 -5.72 -5.25 -4.77
N VAL A 7 -5.59 -4.05 -4.18
CA VAL A 7 -6.14 -3.73 -2.85
C VAL A 7 -7.67 -3.53 -2.91
N PHE A 8 -8.17 -3.04 -4.05
CA PHE A 8 -9.56 -2.67 -4.30
C PHE A 8 -10.01 -3.27 -5.63
N ALA A 9 -10.01 -4.60 -5.68
CA ALA A 9 -10.14 -5.36 -6.92
C ALA A 9 -11.54 -5.31 -7.52
N GLY A 10 -12.58 -4.98 -6.75
CA GLY A 10 -13.96 -5.13 -7.17
C GLY A 10 -14.21 -6.57 -7.62
N VAL A 11 -14.61 -6.73 -8.88
CA VAL A 11 -14.83 -8.05 -9.51
C VAL A 11 -13.58 -8.60 -10.24
N GLY A 12 -12.43 -7.93 -10.13
CA GLY A 12 -11.13 -8.35 -10.66
C GLY A 12 -10.76 -7.90 -12.09
N PRO A 13 -11.11 -6.69 -12.57
CA PRO A 13 -10.76 -6.27 -13.93
C PRO A 13 -9.25 -6.12 -14.16
N PHE A 14 -8.45 -5.92 -13.10
CA PHE A 14 -6.99 -5.95 -13.18
C PHE A 14 -6.42 -7.30 -12.72
N ALA A 15 -6.93 -7.82 -11.61
CA ALA A 15 -6.44 -9.06 -11.01
C ALA A 15 -6.55 -10.28 -11.94
N VAL A 16 -7.71 -10.49 -12.58
CA VAL A 16 -7.93 -11.67 -13.43
C VAL A 16 -7.04 -11.65 -14.68
N PRO A 17 -6.96 -10.58 -15.48
CA PRO A 17 -6.03 -10.54 -16.61
C PRO A 17 -4.56 -10.70 -16.21
N ALA A 18 -4.15 -10.15 -15.06
CA ALA A 18 -2.79 -10.33 -14.55
C ALA A 18 -2.50 -11.79 -14.20
N ALA A 19 -3.44 -12.49 -13.54
CA ALA A 19 -3.32 -13.90 -13.19
C ALA A 19 -3.32 -14.81 -14.43
N LYS A 20 -4.09 -14.48 -15.47
CA LYS A 20 -4.08 -15.19 -16.77
C LYS A 20 -2.73 -15.12 -17.49
N ARG A 21 -1.91 -14.11 -17.20
CA ARG A 21 -0.54 -13.99 -17.70
C ARG A 21 0.49 -14.78 -16.87
N GLY A 22 0.04 -15.59 -15.91
CA GLY A 22 0.90 -16.43 -15.07
C GLY A 22 1.54 -15.68 -13.90
N ASN A 23 1.05 -14.48 -13.55
CA ASN A 23 1.48 -13.79 -12.34
C ASN A 23 0.75 -14.34 -11.12
N VAL A 24 1.42 -14.35 -9.96
CA VAL A 24 0.77 -14.64 -8.68
C VAL A 24 0.14 -13.35 -8.18
N VAL A 25 -1.18 -13.33 -8.09
CA VAL A 25 -1.98 -12.14 -7.78
C VAL A 25 -2.74 -12.36 -6.47
N TYR A 26 -2.64 -11.39 -5.58
CA TYR A 26 -3.45 -11.30 -4.36
C TYR A 26 -4.45 -10.17 -4.59
N ALA A 27 -5.75 -10.47 -4.55
CA ALA A 27 -6.80 -9.50 -4.86
C ALA A 27 -7.80 -9.41 -3.72
N ASN A 28 -8.15 -8.19 -3.32
CA ASN A 28 -9.02 -7.92 -2.19
C ASN A 28 -10.15 -6.98 -2.58
N ASP A 29 -11.32 -7.18 -2.01
CA ASP A 29 -12.34 -6.15 -1.97
C ASP A 29 -13.10 -6.20 -0.64
N LEU A 30 -13.46 -5.04 -0.09
CA LEU A 30 -14.21 -4.96 1.16
C LEU A 30 -15.68 -5.36 0.97
N ASN A 31 -16.26 -5.08 -0.21
CA ASN A 31 -17.66 -5.40 -0.49
C ASN A 31 -17.83 -6.92 -0.71
N PRO A 32 -18.62 -7.62 0.12
CA PRO A 32 -18.81 -9.07 -0.01
C PRO A 32 -19.42 -9.47 -1.37
N GLU A 33 -20.27 -8.63 -1.97
CA GLU A 33 -20.82 -8.93 -3.31
C GLU A 33 -19.74 -8.83 -4.39
N SER A 34 -18.87 -7.83 -4.32
CA SER A 34 -17.74 -7.73 -5.24
C SER A 34 -16.79 -8.91 -5.07
N TYR A 35 -16.48 -9.29 -3.83
CA TYR A 35 -15.67 -10.47 -3.53
C TYR A 35 -16.30 -11.78 -4.05
N LYS A 36 -17.62 -11.96 -3.90
CA LYS A 36 -18.34 -13.11 -4.47
C LYS A 36 -18.09 -13.21 -5.98
N TYR A 37 -18.31 -12.13 -6.72
CA TYR A 37 -18.09 -12.11 -8.17
C TYR A 37 -16.61 -12.19 -8.56
N LEU A 38 -15.69 -11.70 -7.74
CA LEU A 38 -14.25 -11.91 -7.92
C LEU A 38 -13.90 -13.41 -7.86
N ASN A 39 -14.49 -14.16 -6.93
CA ASN A 39 -14.33 -15.61 -6.87
C ASN A 39 -14.95 -16.32 -8.07
N GLU A 40 -16.18 -15.95 -8.47
CA GLU A 40 -16.80 -16.49 -9.69
C GLU A 40 -15.92 -16.23 -10.92
N ASN A 41 -15.38 -15.02 -11.07
CA ASN A 41 -14.48 -14.68 -12.18
C ASN A 41 -13.15 -15.45 -12.14
N ARG A 42 -12.61 -15.70 -10.94
CA ARG A 42 -11.42 -16.54 -10.73
C ARG A 42 -11.65 -17.96 -11.25
N GLU A 43 -12.78 -18.58 -10.91
CA GLU A 43 -13.16 -19.91 -11.36
C GLU A 43 -13.43 -19.94 -12.88
N LEU A 44 -14.25 -19.02 -13.39
CA LEU A 44 -14.61 -18.93 -14.81
C LEU A 44 -13.38 -18.76 -15.71
N ASN A 45 -12.37 -18.02 -15.25
CA ASN A 45 -11.13 -17.80 -16.00
C ASN A 45 -10.05 -18.85 -15.73
N LYS A 46 -10.32 -19.85 -14.87
CA LYS A 46 -9.41 -20.94 -14.53
C LYS A 46 -8.05 -20.44 -14.02
N VAL A 47 -8.09 -19.41 -13.18
CA VAL A 47 -6.90 -18.81 -12.55
C VAL A 47 -6.86 -19.09 -11.05
N THR A 48 -7.45 -20.21 -10.62
CA THR A 48 -7.55 -20.58 -9.20
C THR A 48 -6.20 -20.69 -8.51
N ASP A 49 -5.18 -21.12 -9.26
CA ASP A 49 -3.83 -21.35 -8.74
C ASP A 49 -2.97 -20.08 -8.71
N THR A 50 -3.33 -19.08 -9.51
CA THR A 50 -2.55 -17.84 -9.68
C THR A 50 -3.24 -16.61 -9.09
N LEU A 51 -4.55 -16.65 -8.84
CA LEU A 51 -5.31 -15.58 -8.22
C LEU A 51 -5.80 -16.02 -6.83
N HIS A 52 -5.28 -15.37 -5.79
CA HIS A 52 -5.72 -15.53 -4.40
C HIS A 52 -6.63 -14.36 -4.02
N THR A 53 -7.83 -14.64 -3.53
CA THR A 53 -8.87 -13.65 -3.28
C THR A 53 -9.10 -13.46 -1.78
N PHE A 54 -9.42 -12.24 -1.37
CA PHE A 54 -9.65 -11.86 0.02
C PHE A 54 -10.84 -10.90 0.14
N ASN A 55 -11.53 -10.94 1.29
CA ASN A 55 -12.58 -10.00 1.67
C ASN A 55 -12.23 -9.35 3.00
N LEU A 56 -11.36 -8.34 2.95
CA LEU A 56 -10.80 -7.66 4.11
C LEU A 56 -10.86 -6.13 3.91
N ASP A 57 -10.71 -5.39 5.01
CA ASP A 57 -10.35 -3.98 4.93
C ASP A 57 -9.03 -3.81 4.15
N GLY A 58 -8.93 -2.74 3.35
CA GLY A 58 -7.77 -2.50 2.48
C GLY A 58 -6.45 -2.38 3.26
N ARG A 59 -6.44 -1.75 4.44
CA ARG A 59 -5.21 -1.64 5.26
C ARG A 59 -4.85 -2.98 5.87
N GLU A 60 -5.84 -3.75 6.29
CA GLU A 60 -5.61 -5.12 6.79
C GLU A 60 -5.04 -6.01 5.67
N PHE A 61 -5.63 -5.95 4.48
CA PHE A 61 -5.16 -6.71 3.31
C PHE A 61 -3.71 -6.38 2.97
N ILE A 62 -3.34 -5.10 2.87
CA ILE A 62 -1.95 -4.68 2.59
C ILE A 62 -1.01 -5.33 3.60
N ARG A 63 -1.32 -5.28 4.90
CA ARG A 63 -0.46 -5.83 5.96
C ARG A 63 -0.36 -7.36 5.93
N ARG A 64 -1.51 -8.03 5.85
CA ARG A 64 -1.57 -9.50 5.89
C ARG A 64 -0.99 -10.12 4.63
N SER A 65 -1.21 -9.53 3.46
CA SER A 65 -0.71 -10.07 2.19
C SER A 65 0.82 -10.11 2.13
N PHE A 66 1.52 -9.06 2.57
CA PHE A 66 2.98 -9.08 2.70
C PHE A 66 3.44 -10.17 3.70
N THR A 67 2.76 -10.29 4.84
CA THR A 67 3.05 -11.34 5.84
C THR A 67 2.90 -12.74 5.26
N TYR A 68 1.83 -12.99 4.49
CA TYR A 68 1.60 -14.27 3.84
C TYR A 68 2.70 -14.63 2.84
N LEU A 69 3.18 -13.65 2.05
CA LEU A 69 4.32 -13.86 1.17
C LEU A 69 5.58 -14.26 1.97
N GLY A 70 5.88 -13.54 3.06
CA GLY A 70 7.02 -13.84 3.93
C GLY A 70 6.97 -15.24 4.55
N VAL A 71 5.80 -15.65 5.04
CA VAL A 71 5.59 -17.00 5.60
C VAL A 71 5.72 -18.07 4.51
N ALA A 72 5.16 -17.84 3.32
CA ALA A 72 5.24 -18.76 2.20
C ALA A 72 6.68 -18.97 1.72
N ASP A 73 7.44 -17.88 1.55
CA ASP A 73 8.84 -17.93 1.12
C ASP A 73 9.72 -18.63 2.15
N ARG A 74 9.55 -18.31 3.44
CA ARG A 74 10.25 -18.98 4.55
C ARG A 74 9.98 -20.48 4.56
N LYS A 75 8.72 -20.89 4.40
CA LYS A 75 8.33 -22.31 4.35
C LYS A 75 8.91 -23.03 3.13
N ALA A 76 9.05 -22.33 2.01
CA ALA A 76 9.68 -22.85 0.80
C ALA A 76 11.23 -22.83 0.85
N GLY A 77 11.83 -22.23 1.89
CA GLY A 77 13.28 -22.10 2.02
C GLY A 77 13.90 -21.16 1.00
N VAL A 78 13.13 -20.18 0.49
CA VAL A 78 13.60 -19.20 -0.50
C VAL A 78 13.66 -17.79 0.11
N PRO A 79 14.50 -16.89 -0.42
CA PRO A 79 14.51 -15.50 0.01
C PRO A 79 13.14 -14.83 -0.13
N PHE A 80 12.81 -13.95 0.82
CA PHE A 80 11.56 -13.20 0.76
C PHE A 80 11.53 -12.30 -0.48
N ARG A 81 10.43 -12.37 -1.23
CA ARG A 81 10.18 -11.50 -2.37
C ARG A 81 8.84 -10.77 -2.20
N PRO A 82 8.84 -9.44 -2.01
CA PRO A 82 7.60 -8.67 -1.87
C PRO A 82 6.83 -8.65 -3.20
N PHE A 83 5.67 -7.97 -3.19
CA PHE A 83 5.00 -7.62 -4.44
C PHE A 83 5.91 -6.74 -5.29
N GLU A 84 5.95 -6.99 -6.60
CA GLU A 84 6.58 -6.10 -7.57
C GLU A 84 5.66 -4.91 -7.86
N HIS A 85 4.34 -5.18 -7.93
CA HIS A 85 3.32 -4.17 -8.21
C HIS A 85 2.16 -4.26 -7.22
N VAL A 86 1.72 -3.13 -6.67
CA VAL A 86 0.49 -3.05 -5.89
C VAL A 86 -0.42 -1.99 -6.49
N ALA A 87 -1.61 -2.38 -6.94
CA ALA A 87 -2.62 -1.48 -7.48
C ALA A 87 -3.63 -1.07 -6.40
N MET A 88 -3.93 0.23 -6.35
CA MET A 88 -4.93 0.82 -5.46
C MET A 88 -5.93 1.62 -6.28
N ASN A 89 -6.92 0.92 -6.84
CA ASN A 89 -7.89 1.50 -7.76
C ASN A 89 -9.19 1.96 -7.07
N LEU A 90 -9.07 2.80 -6.03
CA LEU A 90 -10.21 3.45 -5.37
C LEU A 90 -10.00 4.97 -5.36
N PRO A 91 -10.22 5.68 -6.47
CA PRO A 91 -9.64 7.01 -6.68
C PRO A 91 -10.14 8.10 -5.74
N ALA A 92 -11.28 7.86 -5.07
CA ALA A 92 -11.80 8.79 -4.08
C ALA A 92 -10.96 8.82 -2.80
N THR A 93 -10.42 7.66 -2.37
CA THR A 93 -9.84 7.49 -1.03
C THR A 93 -8.52 6.71 -1.01
N ALA A 94 -8.03 6.19 -2.14
CA ALA A 94 -6.83 5.34 -2.18
C ALA A 94 -5.60 5.99 -1.52
N ILE A 95 -5.43 7.31 -1.65
CA ILE A 95 -4.33 8.04 -0.99
C ILE A 95 -4.35 7.82 0.51
N GLU A 96 -5.51 7.74 1.16
CA GLU A 96 -5.61 7.56 2.62
C GLU A 96 -5.05 6.21 3.09
N PHE A 97 -5.01 5.20 2.21
CA PHE A 97 -4.57 3.84 2.53
C PHE A 97 -3.07 3.63 2.30
N VAL A 98 -2.35 4.60 1.72
CA VAL A 98 -0.89 4.47 1.50
C VAL A 98 -0.13 4.43 2.83
N ASP A 99 -0.74 4.92 3.92
CA ASP A 99 -0.22 4.81 5.29
C ASP A 99 0.03 3.34 5.69
N ALA A 100 -0.73 2.40 5.13
CA ALA A 100 -0.60 0.99 5.43
C ALA A 100 0.76 0.39 5.02
N PHE A 101 1.47 1.01 4.07
CA PHE A 101 2.82 0.60 3.68
C PHE A 101 3.90 1.06 4.67
N ARG A 102 3.60 2.00 5.57
CA ARG A 102 4.56 2.41 6.61
C ARG A 102 4.80 1.27 7.60
N GLY A 103 6.06 0.88 7.70
CA GLY A 103 6.51 -0.23 8.54
C GLY A 103 6.03 -1.60 8.05
N ILE A 104 5.70 -1.74 6.76
CA ILE A 104 5.14 -3.00 6.20
C ILE A 104 6.11 -4.19 6.28
N LEU A 105 7.42 -3.93 6.37
CA LEU A 105 8.46 -4.97 6.46
C LEU A 105 9.05 -5.11 7.87
N ILE A 106 8.51 -4.40 8.87
CA ILE A 106 8.96 -4.55 10.26
C ILE A 106 8.69 -5.98 10.75
N GLY A 107 9.70 -6.60 11.36
CA GLY A 107 9.60 -7.96 11.91
C GLY A 107 9.70 -9.07 10.85
N MET A 108 9.92 -8.72 9.57
CA MET A 108 10.26 -9.70 8.55
C MET A 108 11.75 -10.06 8.55
N ALA A 109 12.59 -9.13 9.00
CA ALA A 109 14.01 -9.28 9.25
C ALA A 109 14.34 -8.68 10.64
N ASP A 110 15.32 -9.27 11.33
CA ASP A 110 15.75 -8.81 12.65
C ASP A 110 16.49 -7.45 12.56
N ASP A 111 17.17 -7.18 11.44
CA ASP A 111 17.74 -5.88 11.06
C ASP A 111 17.14 -5.37 9.73
N PRO A 112 16.84 -4.07 9.57
CA PRO A 112 16.51 -3.46 8.28
C PRO A 112 17.56 -3.70 7.17
N GLU A 113 18.84 -3.81 7.50
CA GLU A 113 19.91 -4.19 6.57
C GLU A 113 19.76 -5.64 6.09
N ASP A 114 19.23 -6.53 6.94
CA ASP A 114 18.85 -7.91 6.59
C ASP A 114 17.50 -8.01 5.85
N GLY A 115 16.82 -6.86 5.65
CA GLY A 115 15.64 -6.76 4.80
C GLY A 115 15.93 -7.16 3.35
N PRO A 116 14.90 -7.44 2.52
CA PRO A 116 15.10 -7.90 1.14
C PRO A 116 16.09 -6.98 0.39
N GLU A 117 17.14 -7.57 -0.18
CA GLU A 117 18.21 -6.88 -0.88
C GLU A 117 17.66 -5.91 -1.95
N HIS A 118 16.55 -6.31 -2.60
CA HIS A 118 15.82 -5.51 -3.56
C HIS A 118 14.36 -5.27 -3.11
N LEU A 119 14.07 -4.05 -2.66
CA LEU A 119 12.71 -3.57 -2.46
C LEU A 119 12.26 -2.78 -3.69
N ASP A 120 11.79 -3.49 -4.70
CA ASP A 120 11.34 -2.90 -5.98
C ASP A 120 9.81 -2.79 -6.08
N THR A 121 9.11 -2.84 -4.94
CA THR A 121 7.65 -2.70 -4.90
C THR A 121 7.23 -1.33 -5.42
N THR A 122 6.51 -1.33 -6.54
CA THR A 122 5.88 -0.13 -7.11
C THR A 122 4.41 -0.10 -6.71
N VAL A 123 3.99 0.99 -6.07
CA VAL A 123 2.59 1.24 -5.71
C VAL A 123 1.96 2.13 -6.77
N HIS A 124 0.85 1.69 -7.35
CA HIS A 124 0.04 2.41 -8.33
C HIS A 124 -1.22 2.96 -7.64
N CYS A 125 -1.16 4.22 -7.22
CA CYS A 125 -2.24 4.89 -6.51
C CYS A 125 -3.10 5.71 -7.48
N TYR A 126 -4.29 5.22 -7.78
CA TYR A 126 -5.27 5.99 -8.53
C TYR A 126 -5.92 7.03 -7.62
N CYS A 127 -6.10 8.25 -8.11
CA CYS A 127 -6.65 9.34 -7.30
C CYS A 127 -7.31 10.40 -8.17
N PHE A 128 -8.13 11.25 -7.55
CA PHE A 128 -8.68 12.44 -8.19
C PHE A 128 -7.96 13.71 -7.74
N SER A 129 -7.86 14.69 -8.64
CA SER A 129 -7.50 16.06 -8.31
C SER A 129 -8.48 17.05 -8.94
N LYS A 130 -8.65 18.20 -8.27
CA LYS A 130 -9.35 19.39 -8.77
C LYS A 130 -8.46 20.64 -8.81
N SER A 131 -7.17 20.47 -8.53
CA SER A 131 -6.18 21.56 -8.51
C SER A 131 -5.89 22.07 -9.92
N ASP A 132 -5.42 23.31 -10.02
CA ASP A 132 -4.87 23.87 -11.26
C ASP A 132 -3.55 23.20 -11.66
N ASP A 133 -2.82 22.66 -10.67
CA ASP A 133 -1.72 21.71 -10.85
C ASP A 133 -2.09 20.35 -10.22
N PRO A 134 -2.74 19.46 -10.99
CA PRO A 134 -3.17 18.16 -10.51
C PRO A 134 -2.03 17.24 -10.08
N GLU A 135 -0.86 17.34 -10.71
CA GLU A 135 0.25 16.43 -10.46
C GLU A 135 0.94 16.77 -9.14
N ALA A 136 1.24 18.06 -8.92
CA ALA A 136 1.82 18.52 -7.66
C ALA A 136 0.90 18.19 -6.47
N ASP A 137 -0.40 18.44 -6.60
CA ASP A 137 -1.40 18.15 -5.57
C ASP A 137 -1.40 16.68 -5.12
N VAL A 138 -1.48 15.74 -6.06
CA VAL A 138 -1.61 14.32 -5.71
C VAL A 138 -0.30 13.76 -5.14
N VAL A 139 0.84 14.25 -5.63
CA VAL A 139 2.16 13.88 -5.12
C VAL A 139 2.35 14.38 -3.70
N GLU A 140 1.99 15.63 -3.42
CA GLU A 140 2.05 16.22 -2.08
C GLU A 140 1.15 15.46 -1.10
N ARG A 141 -0.11 15.18 -1.49
CA ARG A 141 -1.04 14.43 -0.62
C ARG A 141 -0.55 13.00 -0.34
N ILE A 142 0.01 12.30 -1.32
CA ILE A 142 0.61 10.97 -1.09
C ILE A 142 1.80 11.09 -0.13
N GLY A 143 2.70 12.06 -0.35
CA GLY A 143 3.85 12.28 0.52
C GLY A 143 3.46 12.61 1.96
N ALA A 144 2.40 13.41 2.14
CA ALA A 144 1.85 13.75 3.45
C ALA A 144 1.33 12.51 4.20
N VAL A 145 0.54 11.65 3.54
CA VAL A 145 0.02 10.42 4.17
C VAL A 145 1.14 9.40 4.40
N LEU A 146 2.12 9.30 3.48
CA LEU A 146 3.33 8.52 3.68
C LEU A 146 4.25 9.10 4.75
N GLN A 147 4.03 10.33 5.21
CA GLN A 147 4.95 11.08 6.09
C GLN A 147 6.39 11.11 5.54
N GLU A 148 6.52 11.12 4.22
CA GLU A 148 7.77 11.21 3.48
C GLU A 148 7.47 11.75 2.08
N PRO A 149 8.02 12.91 1.68
CA PRO A 149 7.82 13.44 0.34
C PRO A 149 8.32 12.47 -0.74
N LEU A 150 7.54 12.29 -1.80
CA LEU A 150 8.02 11.56 -2.97
C LEU A 150 9.10 12.38 -3.67
N LYS A 151 10.29 11.79 -3.85
CA LYS A 151 11.43 12.48 -4.47
C LYS A 151 11.23 12.55 -6.00
N PRO A 152 11.59 13.66 -6.66
CA PRO A 152 11.59 13.73 -8.11
C PRO A 152 12.38 12.56 -8.73
N GLY A 153 11.83 11.94 -9.78
CA GLY A 153 12.44 10.77 -10.43
C GLY A 153 12.17 9.42 -9.75
N THR A 154 11.55 9.39 -8.55
CA THR A 154 11.15 8.13 -7.88
C THR A 154 9.68 7.78 -8.07
N TYR A 155 8.96 8.60 -8.84
CA TYR A 155 7.56 8.39 -9.21
C TYR A 155 7.29 8.85 -10.64
N SER A 156 6.17 8.38 -11.20
CA SER A 156 5.59 8.85 -12.46
C SER A 156 4.10 9.11 -12.26
N VAL A 157 3.58 10.17 -12.89
CA VAL A 157 2.14 10.48 -12.88
C VAL A 157 1.56 10.23 -14.25
N PHE A 158 0.48 9.46 -14.32
CA PHE A 158 -0.26 9.18 -15.54
C PHE A 158 -1.66 9.80 -15.46
N HIS A 159 -2.02 10.64 -16.43
CA HIS A 159 -3.36 11.20 -16.55
C HIS A 159 -4.30 10.17 -17.17
N VAL A 160 -5.19 9.61 -16.36
CA VAL A 160 -6.10 8.54 -16.79
C VAL A 160 -7.23 9.11 -17.64
N ARG A 161 -7.96 10.10 -17.11
CA ARG A 161 -9.10 10.75 -17.78
C ARG A 161 -9.60 11.97 -17.02
N ARG A 162 -10.36 12.82 -17.69
CA ARG A 162 -11.24 13.81 -17.04
C ARG A 162 -12.51 13.11 -16.55
N VAL A 163 -12.99 13.45 -15.35
CA VAL A 163 -14.19 12.83 -14.76
C VAL A 163 -15.32 13.83 -14.46
N ALA A 164 -15.01 15.12 -14.39
CA ALA A 164 -15.99 16.21 -14.33
C ALA A 164 -15.32 17.52 -14.81
N PRO A 165 -16.07 18.62 -15.01
CA PRO A 165 -15.46 19.95 -15.09
C PRO A 165 -14.53 20.16 -13.89
N ASN A 166 -13.27 20.53 -14.17
CA ASN A 166 -12.22 20.74 -13.17
C ASN A 166 -11.92 19.54 -12.26
N LYS A 167 -12.21 18.30 -12.69
CA LYS A 167 -11.81 17.09 -11.95
C LYS A 167 -11.18 16.07 -12.89
N VAL A 168 -9.94 15.71 -12.60
CA VAL A 168 -9.18 14.69 -13.35
C VAL A 168 -8.90 13.48 -12.46
N MET A 169 -8.72 12.33 -13.10
CA MET A 169 -8.26 11.09 -12.50
C MET A 169 -6.83 10.84 -12.95
N LEU A 170 -5.95 10.59 -11.99
CA LEU A 170 -4.54 10.29 -12.22
C LEU A 170 -4.19 8.94 -11.59
N CYS A 171 -3.09 8.36 -12.04
CA CYS A 171 -2.41 7.26 -11.38
C CYS A 171 -0.98 7.70 -11.05
N VAL A 172 -0.67 7.80 -9.76
CA VAL A 172 0.70 8.04 -9.30
C VAL A 172 1.34 6.69 -9.03
N SER A 173 2.38 6.38 -9.80
CA SER A 173 3.17 5.15 -9.61
C SER A 173 4.48 5.53 -8.95
N PHE A 174 4.75 5.01 -7.74
CA PHE A 174 5.97 5.32 -6.99
C PHE A 174 6.58 4.06 -6.40
N ARG A 175 7.91 4.03 -6.31
CA ARG A 175 8.62 2.93 -5.62
C ARG A 175 8.54 3.15 -4.11
N LEU A 176 8.20 2.09 -3.38
CA LEU A 176 8.20 2.10 -1.92
C LEU A 176 9.63 2.23 -1.40
N SER A 177 9.94 3.32 -0.68
CA SER A 177 11.27 3.52 -0.13
C SER A 177 11.52 2.61 1.08
N ARG A 178 12.80 2.24 1.30
CA ARG A 178 13.20 1.49 2.50
C ARG A 178 12.85 2.25 3.79
N SER A 179 13.03 3.57 3.82
CA SER A 179 12.68 4.41 4.97
C SER A 179 11.20 4.30 5.34
N VAL A 180 10.29 4.28 4.36
CA VAL A 180 8.86 4.05 4.60
C VAL A 180 8.60 2.60 5.03
N ALA A 181 9.14 1.63 4.31
CA ALA A 181 8.85 0.20 4.54
C ALA A 181 9.30 -0.30 5.92
N PHE A 182 10.35 0.30 6.49
CA PHE A 182 10.90 -0.01 7.82
C PHE A 182 10.60 1.08 8.87
N ALA A 183 9.77 2.08 8.56
CA ALA A 183 9.42 3.15 9.51
C ALA A 183 8.74 2.59 10.77
N ARG A 184 9.31 2.88 11.95
CA ARG A 184 8.66 2.54 13.23
C ARG A 184 7.31 3.25 13.34
N ARG A 185 6.26 2.51 13.66
CA ARG A 185 4.94 3.11 13.92
C ARG A 185 4.99 3.83 15.26
N LYS A 186 4.53 5.09 15.30
CA LYS A 186 4.17 5.72 16.57
C LYS A 186 3.07 4.88 17.21
N ARG A 187 3.29 4.41 18.44
CA ARG A 187 2.24 3.71 19.20
C ARG A 187 1.13 4.74 19.49
N LYS A 188 -0.12 4.32 19.31
CA LYS A 188 -1.28 5.09 19.76
C LYS A 188 -1.24 5.08 21.30
N GLY A 189 -0.64 6.09 21.92
CA GLY A 189 -0.38 6.13 23.37
C GLY A 189 0.72 7.09 23.84
N ASP A 190 1.59 7.57 22.94
CA ASP A 190 2.58 8.61 23.29
C ASP A 190 1.95 10.00 23.02
N GLU A 191 0.95 10.38 23.82
CA GLU A 191 0.53 11.78 23.97
C GLU A 191 1.23 12.35 25.22
N ASP A 192 1.90 13.48 25.01
CA ASP A 192 2.71 14.30 25.91
C ASP A 192 2.46 14.13 27.42
N VAL A 193 3.41 13.50 28.11
CA VAL A 193 3.72 13.88 29.50
C VAL A 193 4.64 15.09 29.38
N GLY A 194 4.03 16.28 29.30
CA GLY A 194 4.74 17.53 29.51
C GLY A 194 5.28 17.58 30.94
N ASP A 195 6.59 17.76 31.07
CA ASP A 195 7.29 18.07 32.31
C ASP A 195 6.70 19.34 32.93
N ASP A 196 5.85 19.18 33.94
CA ASP A 196 5.59 20.23 34.95
C ASP A 196 6.17 19.76 36.29
N ALA A 197 7.49 19.96 36.44
CA ALA A 197 8.15 19.88 37.73
C ALA A 197 9.36 20.83 37.77
N ASP A 198 9.15 22.01 38.35
CA ASP A 198 9.85 22.46 39.57
C ASP A 198 10.03 23.99 39.57
N GLU A 199 9.07 24.70 40.17
CA GLU A 199 9.32 26.06 40.67
C GLU A 199 8.72 26.19 42.07
N SER A 200 9.31 25.53 43.08
CA SER A 200 8.97 25.84 44.49
C SER A 200 10.04 25.47 45.52
N LYS A 201 11.23 26.10 45.47
CA LYS A 201 12.10 26.21 46.66
C LYS A 201 12.83 27.55 46.76
N ARG A 202 12.13 28.60 47.19
CA ARG A 202 12.71 29.71 47.97
C ARG A 202 11.69 30.27 48.97
N ALA A 203 11.63 29.67 50.16
CA ALA A 203 11.30 30.39 51.39
C ALA A 203 11.70 29.53 52.61
N ARG A 204 12.34 30.18 53.60
CA ARG A 204 12.72 29.71 54.94
C ARG A 204 14.06 28.96 55.01
N THR A 205 15.14 29.67 55.35
CA THR A 205 15.55 29.91 56.75
C THR A 205 16.42 31.16 56.80
#